data_AF-A0A140WYV2-F1
#
_entry.id   AF-A0A140WYV2-F1
#
_cell.length_a   1.000
_cell.length_b   1.000
_cell.length_c   1.000
_cell.angle_alpha   90.00
_cell.angle_beta   90.00
_cell.angle_gamma   90.00
#
_symmetry.space_group_name_H-M   'P 1'
#
loop_
_entity.id
_entity.type
_entity.pdbx_description
1 polymer ?
#
loop_
_entity_poly.entity_id
_entity_poly.type
_entity_poly.pdbx_seq_one_letter_code
_entity_poly.pdbx_strand_id
1 'polypeptide(L)'
;MPDLEIMPLQSPDFYKKNKRAIYEGYKCNCTKDWKKEDRFVVYKADCTGIDEIINTEISDDNIDTVIKLAEKYTSDKIIISGGHTVVNLNDRFSVSNEVEKSAKFCIDYIIKSTHELNIKPDFLMEINDFYMEKSNGEDIDGGNIYRKLATSPYIIPEVINNYIIEKQNQHNIKINCFYVSEKNMADRFKRHIKRKEKEKPFFKENNSVFMNVDGSSFEVIKNNKPTCAAGNAATFRSIRYKISSNKTFDNYTSHIGVFPLCSMANVINGYKAAASFYSNFNLPCLLIFFGTSCFK
;
A
#
# COMPACT_ATOMS: atom_id res chain seq x y z
N MET A 1 -13.85 -12.75 -3.79
CA MET A 1 -12.42 -12.87 -3.42
C MET A 1 -12.16 -11.95 -2.25
N PRO A 2 -11.39 -12.39 -1.24
CA PRO A 2 -10.93 -11.50 -0.18
C PRO A 2 -10.13 -10.34 -0.79
N ASP A 3 -10.19 -9.16 -0.18
CA ASP A 3 -9.41 -8.02 -0.68
C ASP A 3 -7.92 -8.20 -0.38
N LEU A 4 -7.57 -8.79 0.77
CA LEU A 4 -6.19 -9.19 1.09
C LEU A 4 -6.00 -10.68 0.75
N GLU A 5 -4.98 -10.98 -0.05
CA GLU A 5 -4.67 -12.33 -0.52
C GLU A 5 -3.34 -12.81 0.08
N ILE A 6 -3.27 -14.09 0.47
CA ILE A 6 -2.05 -14.67 1.03
C ILE A 6 -0.98 -14.71 -0.07
N MET A 7 0.22 -14.29 0.30
CA MET A 7 1.38 -14.21 -0.56
C MET A 7 2.42 -15.26 -0.08
N PRO A 8 2.46 -16.46 -0.67
CA PRO A 8 3.34 -17.52 -0.19
C PRO A 8 4.81 -17.22 -0.51
N LEU A 9 5.69 -17.46 0.46
CA LEU A 9 7.14 -17.45 0.25
C LEU A 9 7.53 -18.53 -0.77
N GLN A 10 8.54 -18.24 -1.57
CA GLN A 10 9.05 -19.11 -2.61
C GLN A 10 10.44 -19.64 -2.25
N SER A 11 10.78 -20.83 -2.75
CA SER A 11 12.14 -21.37 -2.61
C SER A 11 13.11 -20.65 -3.55
N PRO A 12 14.42 -20.62 -3.26
CA PRO A 12 15.42 -20.09 -4.20
C PRO A 12 15.36 -20.77 -5.59
N ASP A 13 15.00 -22.05 -5.63
CA ASP A 13 14.83 -22.83 -6.86
C ASP A 13 13.65 -22.35 -7.73
N PHE A 14 12.60 -21.81 -7.11
CA PHE A 14 11.45 -21.25 -7.83
C PHE A 14 11.91 -20.13 -8.77
N TYR A 15 12.72 -19.19 -8.29
CA TYR A 15 13.20 -18.04 -9.07
C TYR A 15 14.16 -18.41 -10.18
N LYS A 16 14.91 -19.52 -10.03
CA LYS A 16 15.79 -20.05 -11.08
C LYS A 16 15.03 -20.73 -12.22
N LYS A 17 13.94 -21.44 -11.91
CA LYS A 17 13.21 -22.28 -12.86
C LYS A 17 12.06 -21.55 -13.57
N ASN A 18 11.53 -20.49 -12.97
CA ASN A 18 10.38 -19.77 -13.51
C ASN A 18 10.76 -18.62 -14.42
N LYS A 19 9.91 -18.36 -15.43
CA LYS A 19 10.07 -17.23 -16.34
C LYS A 19 10.01 -15.90 -15.56
N ARG A 20 11.01 -15.03 -15.78
CA ARG A 20 11.11 -13.68 -15.20
C ARG A 20 10.22 -12.68 -15.95
N ALA A 21 10.37 -12.65 -17.27
CA ALA A 21 9.61 -11.76 -18.15
C ALA A 21 8.22 -12.33 -18.47
N ILE A 22 7.17 -11.64 -18.08
CA ILE A 22 5.81 -11.90 -18.57
C ILE A 22 5.70 -11.36 -20.00
N TYR A 23 6.21 -10.15 -20.24
CA TYR A 23 6.21 -9.50 -21.55
C TYR A 23 7.34 -8.47 -21.68
N GLU A 24 8.29 -8.74 -22.58
CA GLU A 24 9.54 -7.98 -22.75
C GLU A 24 9.33 -6.56 -23.33
N GLY A 25 8.22 -6.33 -24.05
CA GLY A 25 7.91 -5.02 -24.65
C GLY A 25 7.39 -3.96 -23.67
N TYR A 26 7.29 -4.27 -22.37
CA TYR A 26 6.86 -3.33 -21.34
C TYR A 26 8.04 -2.57 -20.73
N LYS A 27 7.81 -1.30 -20.36
CA LYS A 27 8.78 -0.53 -19.59
C LYS A 27 8.80 -1.03 -18.15
N CYS A 28 9.99 -1.15 -17.58
CA CYS A 28 10.12 -1.26 -16.12
C CYS A 28 9.70 0.09 -15.51
N ASN A 29 8.55 0.11 -14.81
CA ASN A 29 8.02 1.33 -14.21
C ASN A 29 8.51 1.56 -12.77
N CYS A 30 9.26 0.61 -12.22
CA CYS A 30 9.89 0.68 -10.89
C CYS A 30 11.30 1.30 -10.96
N THR A 31 11.51 2.35 -11.76
CA THR A 31 12.85 2.96 -11.95
C THR A 31 12.92 4.40 -11.44
N LYS A 32 12.01 4.82 -10.55
CA LYS A 32 12.09 6.17 -9.96
C LYS A 32 13.24 6.19 -8.95
N ASP A 33 14.38 6.73 -9.37
CA ASP A 33 15.53 6.96 -8.50
C ASP A 33 15.20 7.96 -7.37
N TRP A 34 15.66 7.68 -6.16
CA TRP A 34 15.68 8.67 -5.07
C TRP A 34 16.47 9.92 -5.44
N LYS A 35 15.82 11.09 -5.28
CA LYS A 35 16.52 12.37 -5.18
C LYS A 35 16.81 12.64 -3.70
N LYS A 36 18.11 12.63 -3.36
CA LYS A 36 18.66 12.85 -2.02
C LYS A 36 18.09 14.12 -1.38
N GLU A 37 17.24 13.93 -0.39
CA GLU A 37 16.72 14.89 0.58
C GLU A 37 15.77 14.04 1.45
N ASP A 38 16.37 13.32 2.38
CA ASP A 38 15.81 12.16 3.06
C ASP A 38 15.08 12.60 4.33
N ARG A 39 13.84 13.06 4.17
CA ARG A 39 12.95 13.33 5.30
C ARG A 39 12.26 12.05 5.75
N PHE A 40 12.15 11.91 7.07
CA PHE A 40 11.31 10.97 7.77
C PHE A 40 10.12 11.73 8.36
N VAL A 41 8.94 11.53 7.78
CA VAL A 41 7.72 12.19 8.23
C VAL A 41 6.71 11.15 8.65
N VAL A 42 6.13 11.32 9.83
CA VAL A 42 5.11 10.42 10.35
C VAL A 42 3.86 11.22 10.68
N TYR A 43 2.73 10.74 10.18
CA TYR A 43 1.41 11.19 10.56
C TYR A 43 0.71 10.13 11.40
N LYS A 44 0.01 10.56 12.44
CA LYS A 44 -0.99 9.75 13.14
C LYS A 44 -2.34 10.06 12.51
N ALA A 45 -3.11 9.04 12.18
CA ALA A 45 -4.47 9.17 11.66
C ALA A 45 -5.43 8.23 12.40
N ASP A 46 -6.53 8.75 12.93
CA ASP A 46 -7.58 7.96 13.59
C ASP A 46 -8.94 8.68 13.49
N CYS A 47 -9.92 8.25 14.28
CA CYS A 47 -11.23 8.88 14.32
C CYS A 47 -11.22 10.32 14.87
N THR A 48 -10.13 10.80 15.48
CA THR A 48 -10.03 12.18 15.99
C THR A 48 -9.41 13.14 15.00
N GLY A 49 -8.80 12.63 13.91
CA GLY A 49 -8.18 13.46 12.88
C GLY A 49 -6.85 12.90 12.38
N ILE A 50 -6.10 13.75 11.69
CA ILE A 50 -4.79 13.45 11.12
C ILE A 50 -3.80 14.51 11.59
N ASP A 51 -2.77 14.08 12.30
CA ASP A 51 -1.78 14.96 12.94
C ASP A 51 -0.36 14.59 12.48
N GLU A 52 0.43 15.57 12.07
CA GLU A 52 1.88 15.37 11.88
C GLU A 52 2.53 15.22 13.26
N ILE A 53 3.23 14.12 13.49
CA ILE A 53 3.87 13.82 14.78
C ILE A 53 5.39 13.88 14.71
N ILE A 54 5.97 13.58 13.56
CA ILE A 54 7.42 13.62 13.33
C ILE A 54 7.69 14.22 11.97
N ASN A 55 8.70 15.08 11.92
CA ASN A 55 9.23 15.63 10.70
C ASN A 55 10.72 15.94 10.85
N THR A 56 11.54 14.92 10.58
CA THR A 56 12.99 14.96 10.80
C THR A 56 13.73 14.44 9.57
N GLU A 57 15.06 14.44 9.62
CA GLU A 57 15.87 13.66 8.69
C GLU A 57 15.75 12.16 9.00
N ILE A 58 16.00 11.32 8.00
CA ILE A 58 16.13 9.86 8.19
C ILE A 58 17.34 9.58 9.09
N SER A 59 17.16 8.67 10.04
CA SER A 59 18.20 8.21 10.96
C SER A 59 18.06 6.71 11.22
N ASP A 60 19.13 6.09 11.71
CA ASP A 60 19.12 4.67 12.09
C ASP A 60 18.07 4.35 13.18
N ASP A 61 17.76 5.35 14.03
CA ASP A 61 16.75 5.23 15.11
C ASP A 61 15.29 5.31 14.64
N ASN A 62 15.01 5.41 13.33
CA ASN A 62 13.63 5.57 12.85
C ASN A 62 12.75 4.36 13.21
N ILE A 63 13.28 3.13 13.21
CA ILE A 63 12.50 1.94 13.61
C ILE A 63 12.12 2.01 15.09
N ASP A 64 13.08 2.30 15.98
CA ASP A 64 12.84 2.49 17.42
C ASP A 64 11.79 3.55 17.69
N THR A 65 11.85 4.63 16.92
CA THR A 65 10.90 5.72 17.01
C THR A 65 9.49 5.24 16.64
N VAL A 66 9.33 4.49 15.55
CA VAL A 66 8.03 3.94 15.16
C VAL A 66 7.50 2.94 16.18
N ILE A 67 8.36 2.12 16.79
CA ILE A 67 7.96 1.18 17.85
C ILE A 67 7.33 1.93 19.03
N LYS A 68 8.01 2.96 19.55
CA LYS A 68 7.50 3.80 20.65
C LYS A 68 6.19 4.50 20.29
N LEU A 69 6.05 4.95 19.05
CA LEU A 69 4.81 5.55 18.57
C LEU A 69 3.68 4.51 18.47
N ALA A 70 3.98 3.29 18.04
CA ALA A 70 3.01 2.22 17.87
C ALA A 70 2.41 1.79 19.21
N GLU A 71 3.20 1.72 20.29
CA GLU A 71 2.70 1.47 21.66
C GLU A 71 1.59 2.45 22.06
N LYS A 72 1.67 3.70 21.59
CA LYS A 72 0.73 4.77 21.95
C LYS A 72 -0.48 4.84 21.01
N TYR A 73 -0.28 4.57 19.72
CA TYR A 73 -1.25 4.92 18.68
C TYR A 73 -1.83 3.71 17.92
N THR A 74 -1.36 2.50 18.20
CA THR A 74 -1.87 1.28 17.56
C THR A 74 -2.51 0.34 18.59
N SER A 75 -3.03 -0.80 18.12
CA SER A 75 -3.73 -1.82 18.89
C SER A 75 -3.18 -3.21 18.57
N ASP A 76 -3.69 -4.25 19.21
CA ASP A 76 -3.09 -5.59 19.15
C ASP A 76 -3.05 -6.22 17.74
N LYS A 77 -4.05 -5.93 16.89
CA LYS A 77 -4.15 -6.52 15.55
C LYS A 77 -3.69 -5.55 14.45
N ILE A 78 -2.37 -5.52 14.26
CA ILE A 78 -1.67 -4.63 13.33
C ILE A 78 -1.38 -5.32 12.00
N ILE A 79 -1.59 -4.59 10.90
CA ILE A 79 -0.91 -4.88 9.63
C ILE A 79 0.09 -3.77 9.35
N ILE A 80 1.29 -4.11 8.89
CA ILE A 80 2.26 -3.14 8.41
C ILE A 80 2.37 -3.29 6.89
N SER A 81 2.14 -2.20 6.17
CA SER A 81 2.30 -2.17 4.72
C SER A 81 3.54 -1.41 4.30
N GLY A 82 4.22 -1.93 3.29
CA GLY A 82 5.41 -1.35 2.69
C GLY A 82 5.78 -2.14 1.44
N GLY A 83 6.81 -1.70 0.73
CA GLY A 83 7.14 -2.31 -0.56
C GLY A 83 6.06 -2.09 -1.61
N HIS A 84 5.30 -0.99 -1.51
CA HIS A 84 4.32 -0.63 -2.54
C HIS A 84 5.03 -0.54 -3.89
N THR A 85 4.65 -1.41 -4.83
CA THR A 85 5.30 -1.49 -6.15
C THR A 85 4.31 -1.50 -7.30
N VAL A 86 4.78 -1.12 -8.48
CA VAL A 86 4.09 -1.44 -9.74
C VAL A 86 4.47 -2.87 -10.15
N VAL A 87 3.56 -3.58 -10.82
CA VAL A 87 3.90 -4.88 -11.39
C VAL A 87 4.86 -4.71 -12.57
N ASN A 88 6.07 -5.25 -12.43
CA ASN A 88 7.05 -5.26 -13.51
C ASN A 88 6.81 -6.46 -14.44
N LEU A 89 6.26 -6.20 -15.63
CA LEU A 89 5.99 -7.26 -16.60
C LEU A 89 7.24 -7.74 -17.35
N ASN A 90 8.28 -6.91 -17.43
CA ASN A 90 9.54 -7.29 -18.06
C ASN A 90 10.42 -8.12 -17.09
N ASP A 91 10.29 -7.88 -15.80
CA ASP A 91 10.91 -8.72 -14.77
C ASP A 91 10.09 -8.72 -13.48
N ARG A 92 9.22 -9.71 -13.33
CA ARG A 92 8.28 -9.78 -12.19
C ARG A 92 8.94 -10.12 -10.86
N PHE A 93 10.24 -10.41 -10.85
CA PHE A 93 10.99 -10.75 -9.63
C PHE A 93 11.85 -9.60 -9.12
N SER A 94 11.95 -8.49 -9.86
CA SER A 94 12.68 -7.30 -9.45
C SER A 94 11.78 -6.18 -8.96
N VAL A 95 12.35 -5.36 -8.10
CA VAL A 95 11.79 -4.13 -7.57
C VAL A 95 12.88 -3.08 -7.51
N SER A 96 12.48 -1.82 -7.32
CA SER A 96 13.41 -0.73 -7.10
C SER A 96 14.02 -0.80 -5.70
N ASN A 97 15.16 -0.13 -5.51
CA ASN A 97 15.83 -0.06 -4.20
C ASN A 97 14.92 0.57 -3.12
N GLU A 98 14.05 1.48 -3.50
CA GLU A 98 13.09 2.17 -2.64
C GLU A 98 12.03 1.23 -2.09
N VAL A 99 11.46 0.43 -2.99
CA VAL A 99 10.51 -0.61 -2.66
C VAL A 99 11.17 -1.63 -1.73
N GLU A 100 12.40 -2.06 -2.06
CA GLU A 100 13.16 -2.97 -1.22
C GLU A 100 13.42 -2.38 0.19
N LYS A 101 13.92 -1.15 0.29
CA LYS A 101 14.19 -0.48 1.57
C LYS A 101 12.95 -0.37 2.44
N SER A 102 11.83 0.05 1.86
CA SER A 102 10.56 0.14 2.61
C SER A 102 10.06 -1.22 3.09
N ALA A 103 10.19 -2.28 2.27
CA ALA A 103 9.83 -3.63 2.68
C ALA A 103 10.74 -4.14 3.80
N LYS A 104 12.05 -3.91 3.70
CA LYS A 104 13.04 -4.27 4.74
C LYS A 104 12.74 -3.56 6.06
N PHE A 105 12.44 -2.25 6.02
CA PHE A 105 12.00 -1.50 7.20
C PHE A 105 10.80 -2.15 7.88
N CYS A 106 9.79 -2.57 7.11
CA CYS A 106 8.61 -3.23 7.64
C CYS A 106 8.94 -4.59 8.28
N ILE A 107 9.80 -5.38 7.62
CA ILE A 107 10.21 -6.70 8.11
C ILE A 107 11.01 -6.56 9.41
N ASP A 108 11.98 -5.64 9.46
CA ASP A 108 12.74 -5.35 10.68
C ASP A 108 11.84 -4.84 11.81
N TYR A 109 10.85 -3.99 11.50
CA TYR A 109 9.83 -3.59 12.47
C TYR A 109 9.05 -4.78 13.03
N ILE A 110 8.61 -5.72 12.19
CA ILE A 110 7.89 -6.93 12.66
C ILE A 110 8.74 -7.74 13.62
N ILE A 111 10.01 -7.97 13.27
CA ILE A 111 10.94 -8.71 14.13
C ILE A 111 11.12 -8.00 15.47
N LYS A 112 11.43 -6.71 15.44
CA LYS A 112 11.73 -5.93 16.63
C LYS A 112 10.51 -5.75 17.53
N SER A 113 9.33 -5.43 16.97
CA SER A 113 8.06 -5.36 17.72
C SER A 113 7.64 -6.69 18.33
N THR A 114 7.93 -7.82 17.66
CA THR A 114 7.67 -9.16 18.23
C THR A 114 8.52 -9.42 19.46
N HIS A 115 9.79 -8.99 19.46
CA HIS A 115 10.68 -9.17 20.60
C HIS A 115 10.42 -8.18 21.74
N GLU A 116 10.19 -6.90 21.42
CA GLU A 116 10.12 -5.83 22.42
C GLU A 116 8.71 -5.62 22.97
N LEU A 117 7.68 -5.76 22.13
CA LEU A 117 6.30 -5.48 22.50
C LEU A 117 5.44 -6.74 22.63
N ASN A 118 5.96 -7.91 22.25
CA ASN A 118 5.17 -9.15 22.10
C ASN A 118 3.97 -8.97 21.15
N ILE A 119 4.11 -8.10 20.15
CA ILE A 119 3.11 -7.86 19.09
C ILE A 119 3.71 -8.34 17.79
N LYS A 120 2.95 -9.12 17.02
CA LYS A 120 3.39 -9.65 15.72
C LYS A 120 2.49 -9.13 14.59
N PRO A 121 2.83 -8.00 13.96
CA PRO A 121 2.11 -7.51 12.80
C PRO A 121 2.20 -8.47 11.62
N ASP A 122 1.16 -8.50 10.80
CA ASP A 122 1.20 -9.15 9.48
C ASP A 122 1.78 -8.18 8.43
N PHE A 123 2.47 -8.70 7.42
CA PHE A 123 3.08 -7.90 6.36
C PHE A 123 2.16 -7.78 5.15
N LEU A 124 1.94 -6.56 4.65
CA LEU A 124 1.18 -6.28 3.43
C LEU A 124 2.06 -5.61 2.37
N MET A 125 2.14 -6.23 1.21
CA MET A 125 2.73 -5.61 0.03
C MET A 125 1.63 -5.13 -0.93
N GLU A 126 1.48 -3.81 -1.04
CA GLU A 126 0.52 -3.18 -1.95
C GLU A 126 1.04 -3.23 -3.38
N ILE A 127 0.14 -3.56 -4.33
CA ILE A 127 0.51 -3.68 -5.74
C ILE A 127 -0.34 -2.74 -6.57
N ASN A 128 0.36 -1.83 -7.23
CA ASN A 128 -0.21 -0.95 -8.23
C ASN A 128 -0.14 -1.61 -9.61
N ASP A 129 -1.29 -2.05 -10.09
CA ASP A 129 -1.51 -2.66 -11.40
C ASP A 129 -2.21 -1.70 -12.39
N PHE A 130 -2.12 -0.38 -12.13
CA PHE A 130 -2.61 0.67 -13.03
C PHE A 130 -1.67 0.97 -14.20
N TYR A 131 -0.36 0.94 -13.94
CA TYR A 131 0.66 1.42 -14.89
C TYR A 131 1.34 0.25 -15.60
N MET A 132 0.60 -0.36 -16.51
CA MET A 132 1.17 -1.21 -17.56
C MET A 132 1.27 -0.35 -18.82
N GLU A 133 2.25 0.57 -18.88
CA GLU A 133 2.55 1.37 -20.08
C GLU A 133 3.61 0.65 -20.93
N LYS A 134 3.35 0.46 -22.23
CA LYS A 134 4.39 0.02 -23.16
C LYS A 134 5.51 1.05 -23.19
N SER A 135 6.72 0.63 -23.54
CA SER A 135 7.86 1.52 -23.75
C SER A 135 7.61 2.63 -24.79
N ASN A 136 6.61 2.47 -25.66
CA ASN A 136 6.21 3.44 -26.70
C ASN A 136 4.99 4.32 -26.34
N GLY A 137 4.42 4.21 -25.12
CA GLY A 137 3.35 5.11 -24.63
C GLY A 137 1.92 4.77 -25.08
N GLU A 138 1.69 3.64 -25.75
CA GLU A 138 0.35 3.22 -26.19
C GLU A 138 -0.37 2.33 -25.14
N ASP A 139 -1.67 2.55 -24.94
CA ASP A 139 -2.57 1.63 -24.23
C ASP A 139 -2.78 0.33 -25.05
N ILE A 140 -2.85 -0.85 -24.41
CA ILE A 140 -2.91 -2.14 -25.14
C ILE A 140 -4.30 -2.80 -25.12
N ASP A 141 -4.66 -3.39 -26.27
CA ASP A 141 -5.49 -4.60 -26.39
C ASP A 141 -4.89 -5.80 -25.62
N GLY A 142 -5.69 -6.50 -24.80
CA GLY A 142 -5.25 -7.71 -24.09
C GLY A 142 -4.50 -7.49 -22.76
N GLY A 143 -4.32 -6.24 -22.30
CA GLY A 143 -3.67 -5.92 -21.02
C GLY A 143 -4.26 -6.65 -19.80
N ASN A 144 -5.54 -7.04 -19.86
CA ASN A 144 -6.19 -7.84 -18.81
C ASN A 144 -5.55 -9.23 -18.60
N ILE A 145 -5.02 -9.86 -19.66
CA ILE A 145 -4.38 -11.19 -19.56
C ILE A 145 -3.05 -11.08 -18.82
N TYR A 146 -2.19 -10.14 -19.21
CA TYR A 146 -0.89 -9.94 -18.57
C TYR A 146 -1.04 -9.54 -17.10
N ARG A 147 -2.00 -8.66 -16.80
CA ARG A 147 -2.36 -8.32 -15.42
C ARG A 147 -2.73 -9.56 -14.60
N LYS A 148 -3.63 -10.41 -15.12
CA LYS A 148 -4.06 -11.63 -14.43
C LYS A 148 -2.89 -12.59 -14.18
N LEU A 149 -1.99 -12.75 -15.16
CA LEU A 149 -0.80 -13.58 -15.01
C LEU A 149 0.18 -13.04 -13.96
N ALA A 150 0.22 -11.73 -13.80
CA ALA A 150 1.17 -11.09 -12.91
C ALA A 150 0.66 -10.95 -11.47
N THR A 151 -0.66 -10.93 -11.26
CA THR A 151 -1.28 -10.69 -9.94
C THR A 151 -2.05 -11.90 -9.38
N SER A 152 -2.01 -13.10 -9.98
CA SER A 152 -2.81 -14.23 -9.50
C SER A 152 -2.20 -15.62 -9.83
N PRO A 153 -1.49 -16.26 -8.89
CA PRO A 153 -1.07 -15.71 -7.60
C PRO A 153 0.03 -14.66 -7.80
N TYR A 154 0.03 -13.62 -6.96
CA TYR A 154 1.18 -12.73 -6.93
C TYR A 154 2.40 -13.42 -6.31
N ILE A 155 3.58 -13.01 -6.79
CA ILE A 155 4.87 -13.57 -6.39
C ILE A 155 5.67 -12.48 -5.70
N ILE A 156 6.18 -12.78 -4.50
CA ILE A 156 7.09 -11.87 -3.80
C ILE A 156 8.36 -11.70 -4.63
N PRO A 157 8.83 -10.47 -4.88
CA PRO A 157 10.13 -10.23 -5.49
C PRO A 157 11.25 -10.97 -4.76
N GLU A 158 12.20 -11.48 -5.53
CA GLU A 158 13.23 -12.43 -5.06
C GLU A 158 14.02 -11.86 -3.87
N VAL A 159 14.43 -10.59 -3.95
CA VAL A 159 15.20 -9.93 -2.90
C VAL A 159 14.43 -9.79 -1.59
N ILE A 160 13.13 -9.47 -1.65
CA ILE A 160 12.26 -9.34 -0.47
C ILE A 160 11.99 -10.73 0.12
N ASN A 161 11.71 -11.72 -0.72
CA ASN A 161 11.47 -13.11 -0.29
C ASN A 161 12.66 -13.68 0.48
N ASN A 162 13.87 -13.51 -0.07
CA ASN A 162 15.09 -13.98 0.57
C ASN A 162 15.31 -13.29 1.92
N TYR A 163 15.05 -11.99 1.99
CA TYR A 163 15.19 -11.24 3.24
C TYR A 163 14.19 -11.68 4.31
N ILE A 164 12.93 -11.97 3.93
CA ILE A 164 11.95 -12.54 4.85
C ILE A 164 12.46 -13.88 5.37
N ILE A 165 12.87 -14.80 4.50
CA ILE A 165 13.37 -16.13 4.90
C ILE A 165 14.56 -16.02 5.85
N GLU A 166 15.53 -15.16 5.54
CA GLU A 166 16.70 -14.89 6.38
C GLU A 166 16.28 -14.45 7.78
N LYS A 167 15.43 -13.43 7.89
CA LYS A 167 14.96 -12.89 9.18
C LYS A 167 14.13 -13.88 9.97
N GLN A 168 13.23 -14.63 9.30
CA GLN A 168 12.46 -15.68 9.96
C GLN A 168 13.37 -16.75 10.57
N ASN A 169 14.42 -17.17 9.85
CA ASN A 169 15.36 -18.18 10.33
C ASN A 169 16.23 -17.66 11.47
N GLN A 170 16.73 -16.42 11.36
CA GLN A 170 17.58 -15.79 12.36
C GLN A 170 16.84 -15.58 13.70
N HIS A 171 15.57 -15.20 13.64
CA HIS A 171 14.80 -14.81 14.82
C HIS A 171 13.76 -15.84 15.26
N ASN A 172 13.57 -16.93 14.50
CA ASN A 172 12.53 -17.94 14.71
C ASN A 172 11.11 -17.33 14.79
N ILE A 173 10.83 -16.31 13.97
CA ILE A 173 9.53 -15.64 13.88
C ILE A 173 8.93 -15.93 12.51
N LYS A 174 7.69 -16.44 12.47
CA LYS A 174 6.94 -16.61 11.21
C LYS A 174 6.18 -15.33 10.86
N ILE A 175 6.48 -14.76 9.69
CA ILE A 175 5.87 -13.55 9.12
C ILE A 175 4.80 -13.97 8.12
N ASN A 176 3.54 -13.63 8.37
CA ASN A 176 2.49 -13.83 7.38
C ASN A 176 2.54 -12.69 6.37
N CYS A 177 2.57 -13.04 5.09
CA CYS A 177 2.67 -12.08 4.00
C CYS A 177 1.36 -12.07 3.21
N PHE A 178 0.88 -10.87 2.93
CA PHE A 178 -0.31 -10.60 2.14
C PHE A 178 0.03 -9.66 0.99
N TYR A 179 -0.80 -9.70 -0.05
CA TYR A 179 -0.80 -8.69 -1.09
C TYR A 179 -2.20 -8.18 -1.36
N VAL A 180 -2.25 -7.04 -2.05
CA VAL A 180 -3.49 -6.49 -2.56
C VAL A 180 -3.32 -5.79 -3.90
N SER A 181 -4.28 -5.97 -4.81
CA SER A 181 -4.37 -5.24 -6.09
C SER A 181 -5.11 -3.92 -5.88
N GLU A 182 -4.35 -2.82 -5.87
CA GLU A 182 -4.92 -1.48 -5.67
C GLU A 182 -5.94 -1.13 -6.75
N LYS A 183 -5.72 -1.49 -8.02
CA LYS A 183 -6.69 -1.17 -9.08
C LYS A 183 -8.01 -1.91 -8.90
N ASN A 184 -7.96 -3.18 -8.51
CA ASN A 184 -9.19 -3.92 -8.25
C ASN A 184 -9.99 -3.30 -7.10
N MET A 185 -9.31 -2.84 -6.05
CA MET A 185 -9.94 -2.16 -4.93
C MET A 185 -10.46 -0.76 -5.33
N ALA A 186 -9.64 0.03 -6.02
CA ALA A 186 -9.99 1.36 -6.47
C ALA A 186 -11.19 1.35 -7.45
N ASP A 187 -11.25 0.37 -8.35
CA ASP A 187 -12.41 0.21 -9.24
C ASP A 187 -13.68 -0.21 -8.47
N ARG A 188 -13.56 -1.01 -7.41
CA ARG A 188 -14.69 -1.29 -6.50
C ARG A 188 -15.13 -0.01 -5.79
N PHE A 189 -14.19 0.76 -5.26
CA PHE A 189 -14.47 2.01 -4.57
C PHE A 189 -15.09 3.06 -5.50
N LYS A 190 -14.58 3.22 -6.73
CA LYS A 190 -15.18 4.03 -7.80
C LYS A 190 -16.64 3.67 -8.03
N ARG A 191 -16.97 2.37 -8.12
CA ARG A 191 -18.36 1.92 -8.29
C ARG A 191 -19.23 2.30 -7.09
N HIS A 192 -18.68 2.30 -5.88
CA HIS A 192 -19.41 2.74 -4.68
C HIS A 192 -19.62 4.26 -4.67
N ILE A 193 -18.60 5.05 -4.99
CA ILE A 193 -18.71 6.50 -5.11
C ILE A 193 -19.77 6.87 -6.13
N LYS A 194 -19.75 6.28 -7.33
CA LYS A 194 -20.75 6.57 -8.38
C LYS A 194 -22.21 6.32 -7.97
N ARG A 195 -22.46 5.47 -6.99
CA ARG A 195 -23.82 5.24 -6.46
C ARG A 195 -24.27 6.34 -5.51
N LYS A 196 -23.33 7.07 -4.91
CA LYS A 196 -23.55 8.12 -3.91
C LYS A 196 -23.04 9.50 -4.33
N GLU A 197 -22.59 9.66 -5.57
CA GLU A 197 -21.92 10.88 -6.05
C GLU A 197 -22.83 12.12 -6.10
N LYS A 198 -24.14 11.94 -5.90
CA LYS A 198 -25.15 13.02 -5.77
C LYS A 198 -25.37 13.44 -4.31
N GLU A 199 -24.77 12.74 -3.36
CA GLU A 199 -24.89 12.98 -1.93
C GLU A 199 -23.63 13.68 -1.42
N LYS A 200 -23.75 14.46 -0.34
CA LYS A 200 -22.57 14.88 0.42
C LYS A 200 -21.81 13.63 0.88
N PRO A 201 -20.46 13.63 0.88
CA PRO A 201 -19.54 14.76 0.65
C PRO A 201 -19.11 15.00 -0.81
N PHE A 202 -19.79 14.40 -1.79
CA PHE A 202 -19.36 14.45 -3.19
C PHE A 202 -19.90 15.66 -3.95
N PHE A 203 -19.13 16.10 -4.93
CA PHE A 203 -19.59 17.01 -5.97
C PHE A 203 -18.89 16.71 -7.30
N LYS A 204 -19.48 17.17 -8.40
CA LYS A 204 -18.94 17.00 -9.74
C LYS A 204 -18.46 18.32 -10.29
N GLU A 205 -17.31 18.27 -10.95
CA GLU A 205 -16.77 19.39 -11.70
C GLU A 205 -16.14 18.82 -12.97
N ASN A 206 -16.57 19.31 -14.14
CA ASN A 206 -16.19 18.77 -15.44
C ASN A 206 -16.41 17.25 -15.52
N ASN A 207 -15.37 16.49 -15.91
CA ASN A 207 -15.37 15.02 -15.99
C ASN A 207 -14.80 14.34 -14.73
N SER A 208 -14.72 15.07 -13.62
CA SER A 208 -14.16 14.61 -12.35
C SER A 208 -15.22 14.58 -11.24
N VAL A 209 -15.05 13.67 -10.29
CA VAL A 209 -15.79 13.62 -9.03
C VAL A 209 -14.82 13.95 -7.90
N PHE A 210 -15.20 14.93 -7.10
CA PHE A 210 -14.45 15.44 -5.97
C PHE A 210 -15.16 15.10 -4.67
N MET A 211 -14.39 15.12 -3.58
CA MET A 211 -14.88 14.93 -2.23
C MET A 211 -14.45 16.10 -1.36
N ASN A 212 -15.40 16.68 -0.62
CA ASN A 212 -15.17 17.74 0.35
C ASN A 212 -15.15 17.16 1.77
N VAL A 213 -13.98 17.14 2.41
CA VAL A 213 -13.78 16.61 3.76
C VAL A 213 -12.94 17.59 4.56
N ASP A 214 -13.44 18.02 5.72
CA ASP A 214 -12.73 18.91 6.67
C ASP A 214 -12.09 20.13 6.00
N GLY A 215 -12.86 20.82 5.16
CA GLY A 215 -12.39 22.01 4.43
C GLY A 215 -11.40 21.75 3.29
N SER A 216 -11.04 20.48 3.04
CA SER A 216 -10.21 20.05 1.92
C SER A 216 -11.09 19.53 0.78
N SER A 217 -10.73 19.87 -0.46
CA SER A 217 -11.34 19.32 -1.68
C SER A 217 -10.30 18.57 -2.49
N PHE A 218 -10.61 17.34 -2.90
CA PHE A 218 -9.70 16.51 -3.70
C PHE A 218 -10.44 15.59 -4.66
N GLU A 219 -9.81 15.29 -5.80
CA GLU A 219 -10.35 14.38 -6.82
C GLU A 219 -10.29 12.92 -6.35
N VAL A 220 -11.42 12.22 -6.43
CA VAL A 220 -11.52 10.77 -6.19
C VAL A 220 -11.74 10.00 -7.49
N ILE A 221 -12.31 10.64 -8.51
CA ILE A 221 -12.46 10.08 -9.86
C ILE A 221 -12.08 11.17 -10.85
N LYS A 222 -11.15 10.88 -11.77
CA LYS A 222 -10.74 11.79 -12.86
C LYS A 222 -10.96 11.10 -14.20
N ASN A 223 -11.73 11.72 -15.11
CA ASN A 223 -12.03 11.15 -16.43
C ASN A 223 -12.48 9.68 -16.36
N ASN A 224 -13.40 9.36 -15.43
CA ASN A 224 -13.91 8.01 -15.17
C ASN A 224 -12.87 6.96 -14.69
N LYS A 225 -11.64 7.37 -14.38
CA LYS A 225 -10.60 6.54 -13.74
C LYS A 225 -10.49 6.91 -12.25
N PRO A 226 -10.30 5.95 -11.34
CA PRO A 226 -10.07 6.27 -9.93
C PRO A 226 -8.71 6.98 -9.76
N THR A 227 -8.59 7.90 -8.81
CA THR A 227 -7.33 8.56 -8.47
C THR A 227 -6.53 7.74 -7.43
N CYS A 228 -5.28 8.13 -7.16
CA CYS A 228 -4.48 7.52 -6.08
C CYS A 228 -5.14 7.70 -4.70
N ALA A 229 -5.85 8.80 -4.44
CA ALA A 229 -6.62 8.97 -3.20
C ALA A 229 -7.72 7.90 -3.09
N ALA A 230 -8.45 7.63 -4.18
CA ALA A 230 -9.43 6.55 -4.21
C ALA A 230 -8.80 5.15 -4.06
N GLY A 231 -7.59 4.93 -4.58
CA GLY A 231 -6.80 3.71 -4.34
C GLY A 231 -6.49 3.52 -2.86
N ASN A 232 -5.84 4.50 -2.24
CA ASN A 232 -5.50 4.48 -0.81
C ASN A 232 -6.74 4.30 0.08
N ALA A 233 -7.84 5.00 -0.21
CA ALA A 233 -9.10 4.84 0.52
C ALA A 233 -9.63 3.41 0.48
N ALA A 234 -9.54 2.77 -0.69
CA ALA A 234 -9.95 1.40 -0.87
C ALA A 234 -9.01 0.41 -0.14
N THR A 235 -7.70 0.69 -0.10
CA THR A 235 -6.69 -0.05 0.68
C THR A 235 -7.01 0.02 2.17
N PHE A 236 -7.14 1.22 2.73
CA PHE A 236 -7.50 1.42 4.15
C PHE A 236 -8.78 0.70 4.54
N ARG A 237 -9.82 0.78 3.71
CA ARG A 237 -11.07 0.04 3.94
C ARG A 237 -10.85 -1.47 3.91
N SER A 238 -10.02 -2.00 3.02
CA SER A 238 -9.76 -3.44 2.91
C SER A 238 -8.89 -3.99 4.04
N ILE A 239 -8.03 -3.14 4.60
CA ILE A 239 -7.31 -3.42 5.85
C ILE A 239 -8.30 -3.49 7.01
N ARG A 240 -9.17 -2.48 7.15
CA ARG A 240 -10.11 -2.39 8.28
C ARG A 240 -11.22 -3.43 8.20
N TYR A 241 -11.72 -3.73 7.00
CA TYR A 241 -12.92 -4.53 6.79
C TYR A 241 -12.71 -5.67 5.80
N LYS A 242 -13.23 -6.84 6.17
CA LYS A 242 -13.47 -7.96 5.26
C LYS A 242 -14.94 -7.93 4.85
N ILE A 243 -15.25 -7.57 3.59
CA ILE A 243 -16.64 -7.62 3.11
C ILE A 243 -16.92 -8.88 2.30
N SER A 244 -18.04 -9.51 2.64
CA SER A 244 -18.66 -10.63 1.94
C SER A 244 -19.98 -10.15 1.33
N SER A 245 -20.65 -10.98 0.52
CA SER A 245 -21.88 -10.61 -0.18
C SER A 245 -22.96 -10.01 0.74
N ASN A 246 -23.04 -10.47 2.00
CA ASN A 246 -24.11 -10.08 2.93
C ASN A 246 -23.62 -9.52 4.26
N LYS A 247 -22.29 -9.49 4.51
CA LYS A 247 -21.74 -9.09 5.82
C LYS A 247 -20.41 -8.38 5.69
N THR A 248 -20.23 -7.36 6.51
CA THR A 248 -18.95 -6.67 6.74
C THR A 248 -18.43 -7.11 8.10
N PHE A 249 -17.19 -7.60 8.13
CA PHE A 249 -16.52 -7.98 9.37
C PHE A 249 -15.30 -7.11 9.57
N ASP A 250 -14.99 -6.82 10.83
CA ASP A 250 -13.72 -6.23 11.21
C ASP A 250 -12.57 -7.17 10.84
N ASN A 251 -11.51 -6.58 10.28
CA ASN A 251 -10.31 -7.30 9.91
C ASN A 251 -9.15 -6.84 10.81
N TYR A 252 -8.29 -5.93 10.38
CA TYR A 252 -7.28 -5.34 11.26
C TYR A 252 -7.85 -4.16 12.03
N THR A 253 -7.25 -3.87 13.18
CA THR A 253 -7.65 -2.77 14.06
C THR A 253 -6.63 -1.65 14.07
N SER A 254 -5.42 -1.86 13.54
CA SER A 254 -4.46 -0.80 13.29
C SER A 254 -3.61 -1.06 12.04
N HIS A 255 -3.03 0.01 11.51
CA HIS A 255 -2.17 -0.05 10.34
C HIS A 255 -0.92 0.80 10.51
N ILE A 256 0.21 0.29 10.05
CA ILE A 256 1.43 1.08 9.89
C ILE A 256 1.73 1.09 8.39
N GLY A 257 1.55 2.23 7.73
CA GLY A 257 1.75 2.37 6.30
C GLY A 257 3.09 3.04 6.00
N VAL A 258 3.99 2.35 5.30
CA VAL A 258 5.31 2.84 4.92
C VAL A 258 5.34 3.12 3.43
N PHE A 259 5.40 4.41 3.07
CA PHE A 259 5.24 4.88 1.69
C PHE A 259 6.56 5.45 1.16
N PRO A 260 7.24 4.74 0.23
CA PRO A 260 8.48 5.25 -0.38
C PRO A 260 8.24 6.09 -1.66
N LEU A 261 7.09 5.93 -2.31
CA LEU A 261 6.84 6.45 -3.68
C LEU A 261 5.46 7.10 -3.85
N CYS A 262 4.60 7.04 -2.82
CA CYS A 262 3.26 7.60 -2.88
C CYS A 262 3.27 9.03 -2.34
N SER A 263 2.61 9.94 -3.05
CA SER A 263 2.46 11.32 -2.57
C SER A 263 1.74 11.33 -1.22
N MET A 264 2.31 12.06 -0.26
CA MET A 264 1.75 12.28 1.07
C MET A 264 0.30 12.78 1.00
N ALA A 265 0.04 13.74 0.10
CA ALA A 265 -1.31 14.28 -0.11
C ALA A 265 -2.30 13.20 -0.56
N ASN A 266 -1.89 12.27 -1.44
CA ASN A 266 -2.76 11.19 -1.90
C ASN A 266 -3.08 10.19 -0.79
N VAL A 267 -2.11 9.85 0.05
CA VAL A 267 -2.32 8.93 1.19
C VAL A 267 -3.23 9.56 2.23
N ILE A 268 -2.95 10.81 2.64
CA ILE A 268 -3.77 11.55 3.61
C ILE A 268 -5.19 11.73 3.09
N ASN A 269 -5.36 12.15 1.83
CA ASN A 269 -6.69 12.29 1.23
C ASN A 269 -7.40 10.93 1.08
N GLY A 270 -6.65 9.85 0.84
CA GLY A 270 -7.19 8.50 0.85
C GLY A 270 -7.76 8.09 2.21
N TYR A 271 -7.05 8.42 3.30
CA TYR A 271 -7.55 8.17 4.66
C TYR A 271 -8.82 8.99 4.92
N LYS A 272 -8.82 10.29 4.62
CA LYS A 272 -9.99 11.18 4.73
C LYS A 272 -11.17 10.64 3.92
N ALA A 273 -10.92 10.16 2.71
CA ALA A 273 -11.93 9.57 1.84
C ALA A 273 -12.54 8.31 2.45
N ALA A 274 -11.73 7.41 3.00
CA ALA A 274 -12.23 6.21 3.68
C ALA A 274 -13.05 6.58 4.92
N ALA A 275 -12.50 7.44 5.79
CA ALA A 275 -13.14 7.85 7.04
C ALA A 275 -14.51 8.50 6.80
N SER A 276 -14.61 9.38 5.81
CA SER A 276 -15.86 10.08 5.53
C SER A 276 -16.85 9.25 4.69
N PHE A 277 -16.39 8.35 3.82
CA PHE A 277 -17.28 7.51 3.02
C PHE A 277 -17.89 6.34 3.82
N TYR A 278 -17.17 5.82 4.80
CA TYR A 278 -17.57 4.67 5.60
C TYR A 278 -17.88 5.11 7.03
N SER A 279 -19.17 5.22 7.38
CA SER A 279 -19.67 5.88 8.60
C SER A 279 -19.09 5.40 9.93
N ASN A 280 -18.56 4.17 10.00
CA ASN A 280 -17.97 3.60 11.22
C ASN A 280 -16.46 3.29 11.05
N PHE A 281 -15.81 3.95 10.10
CA PHE A 281 -14.40 3.71 9.81
C PHE A 281 -13.53 4.27 10.93
N ASN A 282 -12.97 3.35 11.71
CA ASN A 282 -11.94 3.64 12.68
C ASN A 282 -10.79 2.66 12.47
N LEU A 283 -9.70 3.15 11.89
CA LEU A 283 -8.45 2.43 11.71
C LEU A 283 -7.33 3.37 12.16
N PRO A 284 -6.89 3.30 13.42
CA PRO A 284 -5.68 4.00 13.87
C PRO A 284 -4.48 3.61 13.00
N CYS A 285 -3.85 4.62 12.41
CA CYS A 285 -2.74 4.49 11.48
C CYS A 285 -1.54 5.31 11.90
N LEU A 286 -0.35 4.74 11.72
CA LEU A 286 0.89 5.50 11.55
C LEU A 286 1.24 5.51 10.06
N LEU A 287 1.22 6.69 9.44
CA LEU A 287 1.53 6.88 8.02
C LEU A 287 2.94 7.47 7.91
N ILE A 288 3.87 6.68 7.42
CA ILE A 288 5.30 6.94 7.40
C ILE A 288 5.71 7.22 5.96
N PHE A 289 6.36 8.35 5.73
CA PHE A 289 6.82 8.79 4.42
C PHE A 289 8.33 8.93 4.40
N PHE A 290 8.93 8.39 3.33
CA PHE A 290 10.36 8.46 3.07
C PHE A 290 10.63 9.17 1.75
N GLY A 291 11.55 10.14 1.77
CA GLY A 291 12.12 10.74 0.56
C GLY A 291 11.27 11.81 -0.13
N THR A 292 11.93 12.62 -0.97
CA THR A 292 11.34 13.80 -1.62
C THR A 292 10.15 13.51 -2.52
N SER A 293 10.06 12.32 -3.13
CA SER A 293 8.95 11.93 -4.02
C SER A 293 7.59 11.89 -3.32
N CYS A 294 7.58 11.79 -1.99
CA CYS A 294 6.36 11.87 -1.21
C CYS A 294 5.87 13.33 -1.05
N PHE A 295 6.78 14.31 -1.15
CA PHE A 295 6.54 15.72 -0.81
C PHE A 295 6.54 16.67 -2.02
N LYS A 296 7.12 16.28 -3.14
CA LYS A 296 7.22 17.05 -4.40
C LYS A 296 6.35 16.43 -5.49
#